data_AF-A0A383DFQ2-F1
#
_entry.id   AF-A0A383DFQ2-F1
#
_cell.length_a   1.000
_cell.length_b   1.000
_cell.length_c   1.000
_cell.angle_alpha   90.00
_cell.angle_beta   90.00
_cell.angle_gamma   90.00
#
_symmetry.space_group_name_H-M   'P 1'
#
loop_
_entity.id
_entity.type
_entity.pdbx_description
1 polymer ?
#
loop_
_entity_poly.entity_id
_entity_poly.type
_entity_poly.pdbx_seq_one_letter_code
_entity_poly.pdbx_strand_id
1 'polypeptide(L)' 'MSNKIKCSHILVEKHSEAISLLERIQKGEKFGKLAKEFSIDSGSAKRDGNLGYFGRGKMVKEF' A
#
# COMPACT_ATOMS: atom_id res chain seq x y z
N MET A 1 11.95 -23.30 -0.71
CA MET A 1 10.72 -22.77 -1.33
C MET A 1 10.73 -21.25 -1.22
N SER A 2 10.86 -20.53 -2.34
CA SER A 2 10.89 -19.07 -2.32
C SER A 2 9.49 -18.53 -2.01
N ASN A 3 9.20 -18.33 -0.72
CA ASN A 3 7.99 -17.68 -0.22
C ASN A 3 8.01 -16.19 -0.59
N LYS A 4 7.78 -15.88 -1.87
CA LYS A 4 7.60 -14.54 -2.39
C LYS A 4 6.12 -14.19 -2.29
N ILE A 5 5.80 -13.15 -1.53
CA ILE A 5 4.44 -12.62 -1.41
C ILE A 5 4.30 -11.38 -2.29
N LYS A 6 3.11 -11.20 -2.85
CA LYS A 6 2.73 -9.97 -3.53
C LYS A 6 1.87 -9.17 -2.57
N CYS A 7 2.33 -7.98 -2.19
CA CYS A 7 1.53 -7.05 -1.40
C CYS A 7 1.43 -5.70 -2.09
N SER A 8 0.35 -4.99 -1.76
CA SER A 8 0.19 -3.59 -2.05
C SER A 8 -0.02 -2.83 -0.74
N HIS A 9 0.47 -1.61 -0.68
CA HIS A 9 0.31 -0.76 0.50
C HIS A 9 0.05 0.70 0.10
N ILE A 10 -0.53 1.44 1.04
CA ILE A 10 -0.67 2.89 0.98
C ILE A 10 0.01 3.41 2.23
N LEU A 11 1.11 4.12 2.06
CA LEU A 11 1.84 4.72 3.16
C LEU A 11 1.33 6.14 3.36
N VAL A 12 0.89 6.49 4.56
CA VAL A 12 0.43 7.83 4.92
C VAL A 12 1.10 8.29 6.20
N GLU A 13 1.23 9.60 6.39
CA GLU A 13 1.86 10.17 7.59
C GLU A 13 0.94 10.06 8.82
N LYS A 14 -0.37 10.13 8.61
CA LYS A 14 -1.36 10.19 9.70
C LYS A 14 -2.28 8.98 9.71
N HIS A 15 -2.51 8.45 10.91
CA HIS A 15 -3.48 7.38 11.13
C HIS A 15 -4.91 7.77 10.70
N SER A 16 -5.30 9.03 10.86
CA SER A 16 -6.61 9.53 10.41
C SER A 16 -6.79 9.45 8.89
N GLU A 17 -5.73 9.65 8.12
CA GLU A 17 -5.76 9.48 6.66
C GLU A 17 -5.90 8.01 6.28
N ALA A 18 -5.20 7.11 6.98
CA ALA A 18 -5.32 5.67 6.77
C ALA A 18 -6.77 5.19 7.00
N ILE A 19 -7.41 5.65 8.07
CA ILE A 19 -8.82 5.34 8.36
C ILE A 19 -9.73 5.89 7.25
N SER A 20 -9.53 7.15 6.86
CA SER A 20 -10.34 7.79 5.81
C SER A 20 -10.23 7.05 4.47
N LEU A 21 -9.04 6.57 4.13
CA LEU A 21 -8.79 5.78 2.93
C LEU A 21 -9.41 4.40 3.03
N LEU A 22 -9.34 3.75 4.19
CA LEU A 22 -9.99 2.46 4.45
C LEU A 22 -11.51 2.57 4.23
N GLU A 23 -12.15 3.62 4.75
CA GLU A 23 -13.57 3.86 4.51
C GLU A 23 -13.90 4.06 3.04
N ARG A 24 -13.07 4.81 2.29
CA ARG A 24 -13.25 5.00 0.84
C ARG A 24 -13.11 3.69 0.08
N ILE A 25 -12.13 2.86 0.44
CA ILE A 25 -11.95 1.52 -0.14
C ILE A 25 -13.19 0.66 0.14
N GLN A 26 -13.73 0.70 1.36
CA GLN A 26 -14.96 -0.02 1.72
C GLN A 26 -16.19 0.50 0.97
N LYS A 27 -16.24 1.79 0.63
CA LYS A 27 -17.28 2.39 -0.23
C LYS A 27 -17.16 1.99 -1.71
N GLY A 28 -16.13 1.24 -2.09
CA GLY A 28 -15.90 0.75 -3.45
C GLY A 28 -14.92 1.59 -4.27
N GLU A 29 -14.21 2.54 -3.67
CA GLU A 29 -13.12 3.22 -4.37
C GLU A 29 -11.96 2.26 -4.68
N LYS A 30 -11.33 2.46 -5.84
CA LYS A 30 -10.20 1.64 -6.27
C LYS A 30 -8.98 1.94 -5.40
N PHE A 31 -8.48 0.92 -4.70
CA PHE A 31 -7.24 0.97 -3.93
C PHE A 31 -6.08 1.62 -4.70
N GLY A 32 -5.91 1.24 -5.98
CA GLY A 32 -4.84 1.79 -6.81
C GLY A 32 -4.91 3.31 -7.04
N LYS A 33 -6.13 3.84 -7.18
CA LYS A 33 -6.35 5.28 -7.30
C LYS A 33 -5.94 6.00 -6.01
N LEU A 34 -6.42 5.49 -4.88
CA LEU A 34 -6.09 6.02 -3.56
C LEU A 34 -4.60 5.91 -3.25
N ALA A 35 -3.96 4.82 -3.65
CA ALA A 35 -2.51 4.66 -3.52
C ALA A 35 -1.74 5.67 -4.36
N LYS A 36 -2.18 5.98 -5.59
CA LYS A 36 -1.56 7.02 -6.43
C LYS A 36 -1.71 8.43 -5.86
N GLU A 37 -2.85 8.70 -5.24
CA GLU A 37 -3.25 10.04 -4.83
C GLU A 37 -2.78 10.38 -3.40
N PHE A 38 -2.78 9.40 -2.49
CA PHE A 38 -2.52 9.61 -1.07
C PHE A 38 -1.28 8.90 -0.53
N SER A 39 -0.72 7.90 -1.24
CA SER A 39 0.48 7.23 -0.74
C SER A 39 1.70 8.15 -0.85
N ILE A 40 2.39 8.38 0.26
CA ILE A 40 3.66 9.11 0.29
C ILE A 40 4.81 8.28 -0.29
N ASP A 41 4.65 6.95 -0.37
CA ASP A 41 5.61 6.09 -1.05
C ASP A 41 5.44 6.21 -2.58
N SER A 42 6.13 7.20 -3.15
CA SER A 42 6.11 7.48 -4.60
C SER A 42 6.49 6.29 -5.49
N GLY A 43 7.24 5.30 -4.98
CA GLY A 43 7.68 4.12 -5.71
C GLY A 43 6.56 3.08 -5.90
N SER A 44 5.75 2.85 -4.86
CA SER A 44 4.57 1.98 -4.96
C SER A 44 3.33 2.75 -5.44
N ALA A 45 3.18 4.03 -5.08
CA ALA A 45 2.05 4.89 -5.46
C ALA A 45 1.81 4.85 -6.98
N LYS A 46 2.86 5.11 -7.78
CA LYS A 46 2.79 5.07 -9.25
C LYS A 46 2.33 3.72 -9.81
N ARG A 47 2.54 2.64 -9.06
CA ARG A 47 2.15 1.27 -9.40
C ARG A 47 0.89 0.83 -8.66
N ASP A 48 -0.02 1.75 -8.37
CA ASP A 48 -1.29 1.45 -7.69
C ASP A 48 -1.08 0.85 -6.29
N GLY A 49 -0.02 1.26 -5.60
CA GLY A 49 0.40 0.76 -4.29
C GLY A 49 1.16 -0.57 -4.33
N ASN A 50 1.41 -1.12 -5.52
CA ASN A 50 2.00 -2.45 -5.67
C ASN A 50 3.52 -2.44 -5.39
N LEU A 51 3.94 -3.23 -4.40
CA LEU A 51 5.34 -3.44 -4.05
C LEU A 51 6.00 -4.56 -4.88
N GLY A 52 5.21 -5.32 -5.63
CA GLY A 52 5.67 -6.49 -6.37
C GLY A 52 5.86 -7.70 -5.47
N TYR A 53 6.65 -8.66 -5.96
CA TYR A 53 6.96 -9.88 -5.23
C TYR A 53 8.19 -9.69 -4.36
N PHE A 54 8.03 -9.80 -3.04
CA PHE A 54 9.15 -9.74 -2.10
C PHE A 54 9.18 -10.97 -1.19
N GLY A 55 10.38 -11.37 -0.78
CA GLY A 55 10.59 -12.44 0.20
C GLY A 55 10.56 -11.90 1.62
N ARG A 56 10.42 -12.79 2.61
CA ARG A 56 10.56 -12.43 4.03
C ARG A 56 11.92 -11.74 4.28
N GLY A 57 11.91 -10.63 5.02
CA GLY A 57 13.10 -9.84 5.34
C GLY A 57 13.51 -8.78 4.29
N LYS A 58 12.71 -8.57 3.24
CA LYS A 58 12.94 -7.49 2.25
C LYS A 58 12.19 -6.19 2.57
N MET A 59 11.25 -6.22 3.52
CA MET A 59 10.55 -5.05 4.05
C MET A 59 11.06 -4.72 5.45
N VAL A 60 10.81 -3.48 5.90
CA VAL A 60 11.07 -3.07 7.29
C VAL A 60 10.30 -3.97 8.25
N LYS A 61 10.78 -4.10 9.49
CA LYS A 61 10.24 -5.08 10.44
C LYS A 61 8.80 -4.75 10.86
N GLU A 62 8.45 -3.48 10.82
CA GLU A 62 7.13 -2.95 11.13
C GLU A 62 6.10 -3.17 10.00
N PHE A 63 6.53 -3.69 8.84
CA PHE A 63 5.68 -4.06 7.69
C PHE A 63 5.40 -5.56 7.67
#